data_AF-A0A8J7DVZ0-F1
#
_entry.id   AF-A0A8J7DVZ0-F1
#
_cell.length_a   1.000
_cell.length_b   1.000
_cell.length_c   1.000
_cell.angle_alpha   90.00
_cell.angle_beta   90.00
_cell.angle_gamma   90.00
#
_symmetry.space_group_name_H-M   'P 1'
#
loop_
_entity.id
_entity.type
_entity.pdbx_description
1 polymer ?
#
loop_
_entity_poly.entity_id
_entity_poly.type
_entity_poly.pdbx_seq_one_letter_code
_entity_poly.pdbx_strand_id
1 'polypeptide(L)'
;MLGGNFDREVFTAEFARQHLTVRQRADGRGQKGQNYTDRESEKLGSWEEVSEEQDLALDIWVSSGLERQKAIAIFQNAGIPNHRLHLDYRAVDTVTNFSTLVPDFKRRNIRHVYLLTSDFHLPRANAIASIILGSQGITFTSIAIPSGDPPESKWRIARDMARSLLWVVTRQTGR
;
A
#
# COMPACT_ATOMS: atom_id res chain seq x y z
N MET A 1 -0.44 2.30 -4.13
CA MET A 1 -0.35 1.74 -5.49
C MET A 1 -1.08 2.65 -6.47
N LEU A 2 -0.45 2.95 -7.60
CA LEU A 2 -1.12 3.56 -8.74
C LEU A 2 -1.56 2.43 -9.68
N GLY A 3 -2.86 2.17 -9.74
CA GLY A 3 -3.43 1.12 -10.58
C GLY A 3 -3.40 1.49 -12.06
N GLY A 4 -3.80 0.55 -12.93
CA GLY A 4 -3.95 0.86 -14.35
C GLY A 4 -4.11 -0.33 -15.29
N ASN A 5 -3.81 -1.56 -14.86
CA ASN A 5 -4.08 -2.80 -15.61
C ASN A 5 -4.00 -4.03 -14.70
N PHE A 6 -4.49 -5.17 -15.22
CA PHE A 6 -4.60 -6.44 -14.51
C PHE A 6 -3.26 -6.94 -13.95
N ASP A 7 -2.22 -7.03 -14.78
CA ASP A 7 -0.93 -7.59 -14.38
C ASP A 7 -0.29 -6.85 -13.20
N ARG A 8 -0.50 -5.53 -13.14
CA ARG A 8 0.04 -4.68 -12.07
C ARG A 8 -0.71 -4.87 -10.75
N GLU A 9 -2.03 -5.07 -10.82
CA GLU A 9 -2.83 -5.40 -9.64
C GLU A 9 -2.47 -6.79 -9.12
N VAL A 10 -2.27 -7.77 -10.01
CA VAL A 10 -1.78 -9.11 -9.64
C VAL A 10 -0.39 -9.03 -9.01
N PHE A 11 0.56 -8.33 -9.64
CA PHE A 11 1.89 -8.13 -9.07
C PHE A 11 1.83 -7.48 -7.70
N THR A 12 0.99 -6.46 -7.52
CA THR A 12 0.85 -5.76 -6.25
C THR A 12 0.27 -6.66 -5.18
N ALA A 13 -0.73 -7.47 -5.53
CA ALA A 13 -1.33 -8.44 -4.62
C ALA A 13 -0.30 -9.50 -4.19
N GLU A 14 0.50 -10.03 -5.13
CA GLU A 14 1.58 -10.97 -4.82
C GLU A 14 2.71 -10.35 -4.01
N PHE A 15 3.13 -9.12 -4.34
CA PHE A 15 4.12 -8.39 -3.58
C PHE A 15 3.65 -8.18 -2.14
N ALA A 16 2.39 -7.78 -1.95
CA ALA A 16 1.81 -7.61 -0.63
C ALA A 16 1.70 -8.94 0.13
N ARG A 17 1.30 -10.03 -0.54
CA ARG A 17 1.25 -11.37 0.05
C ARG A 17 2.63 -11.84 0.54
N GLN A 18 3.69 -11.57 -0.22
CA GLN A 18 5.04 -12.07 0.06
C GLN A 18 5.82 -11.21 1.07
N HIS A 19 5.62 -9.89 1.04
CA HIS A 19 6.45 -8.94 1.78
C HIS A 19 5.70 -8.16 2.86
N LEU A 20 4.36 -8.12 2.81
CA LEU A 20 3.54 -7.24 3.64
C LEU A 20 2.49 -8.00 4.45
N THR A 21 2.64 -9.32 4.58
CA THR A 21 1.85 -10.16 5.49
C THR A 21 2.84 -10.93 6.35
N VAL A 22 2.70 -10.83 7.68
CA VAL A 22 3.54 -11.58 8.62
C VAL A 22 3.45 -13.06 8.28
N ARG A 23 4.60 -13.73 8.15
CA ARG A 23 4.66 -15.19 8.02
C ARG A 23 3.96 -15.79 9.24
N GLN A 24 2.76 -16.33 9.07
CA GLN A 24 2.31 -17.41 9.93
C GLN A 24 3.31 -18.56 9.74
N ARG A 25 4.30 -18.66 10.63
CA ARG A 25 4.96 -19.95 10.83
C ARG A 25 3.96 -20.83 11.55
N ALA A 26 3.34 -21.72 10.78
CA ALA A 26 2.83 -22.96 11.33
C ALA A 26 4.03 -23.73 11.90
N ASP A 27 4.27 -23.59 13.20
CA ASP A 27 5.13 -24.51 13.93
C ASP A 27 4.44 -24.88 15.24
N GLY A 28 4.20 -26.17 15.43
CA GLY A 28 3.39 -26.67 16.54
C GLY A 28 2.77 -28.05 16.36
N ARG A 29 3.27 -28.89 15.45
CA ARG A 29 3.12 -30.35 15.56
C ARG A 29 4.49 -30.99 15.73
N GLY A 30 5.03 -30.83 16.94
CA GLY A 30 6.16 -31.59 17.44
C GLY A 30 5.73 -32.42 18.65
N GLN A 31 5.64 -33.74 18.46
CA GLN A 31 5.54 -34.72 19.55
C GLN A 31 6.79 -34.69 20.44
N LYS A 32 6.60 -34.58 21.75
CA LYS A 32 7.36 -35.13 22.91
C LYS A 32 6.80 -34.41 24.15
N GLY A 33 6.35 -35.02 25.25
CA GLY A 33 6.78 -36.24 25.91
C GLY A 33 7.23 -35.86 27.34
N GLN A 34 6.45 -36.32 28.33
CA GLN A 34 6.77 -36.49 29.77
C GLN A 34 6.74 -35.30 30.75
N ASN A 35 5.86 -35.50 31.75
CA ASN A 35 5.99 -35.23 33.18
C ASN A 35 6.19 -33.78 33.65
N TYR A 36 5.10 -33.18 34.13
CA TYR A 36 5.15 -32.17 35.19
C TYR A 36 4.23 -32.60 36.33
N THR A 37 4.79 -32.64 37.54
CA THR A 37 4.14 -33.01 38.79
C THR A 37 3.17 -31.93 39.26
N ASP A 38 2.01 -32.38 39.74
CA ASP A 38 0.98 -31.57 40.40
C ASP A 38 1.51 -30.91 41.67
N ARG A 39 1.99 -29.65 41.59
CA ARG A 39 2.00 -28.72 42.74
C ARG A 39 2.29 -27.23 42.50
N GLU A 40 2.35 -26.77 41.26
CA GLU A 40 2.58 -25.33 40.97
C GLU A 40 1.57 -24.71 39.99
N SER A 41 0.36 -25.27 39.90
CA SER A 41 -0.70 -24.78 39.01
C SER A 41 -1.57 -23.65 39.59
N GLU A 42 -1.35 -23.19 40.84
CA GLU A 42 -2.21 -22.18 41.49
C GLU A 42 -1.60 -20.78 41.61
N LYS A 43 -0.44 -20.50 40.99
CA LYS A 43 0.19 -19.17 41.09
C LYS A 43 0.71 -18.57 39.78
N LEU A 44 0.12 -18.96 38.66
CA LEU A 44 0.37 -18.37 37.34
C LEU A 44 -0.93 -17.89 36.69
N GLY A 45 -1.85 -17.35 37.50
CA GLY A 45 -3.00 -16.59 37.01
C GLY A 45 -2.61 -15.12 36.82
N SER A 46 -2.88 -14.59 35.62
CA SER A 46 -2.75 -13.17 35.23
C SER A 46 -1.35 -12.72 34.80
N TRP A 47 -0.85 -13.33 33.73
CA TRP A 47 -0.33 -12.52 32.64
C TRP A 47 -1.36 -12.65 31.53
N GLU A 48 -2.16 -11.59 31.33
CA GLU A 48 -2.82 -11.43 30.04
C GLU A 48 -1.73 -11.48 29.00
N GLU A 49 -1.72 -12.58 28.25
CA GLU A 49 -0.98 -12.73 27.02
C GLU A 49 -1.53 -11.64 26.09
N VAL A 50 -0.96 -10.43 26.20
CA VAL A 50 -1.20 -9.36 25.25
C VAL A 50 -0.68 -9.94 23.96
N SER A 51 -1.60 -10.40 23.12
CA SER A 51 -1.35 -10.81 21.75
C SER A 51 -0.94 -9.55 20.96
N GLU A 52 0.28 -9.08 21.21
CA GLU A 52 1.04 -8.16 20.38
C GLU A 52 1.55 -8.87 19.11
N GLU A 53 0.76 -9.80 18.56
CA GLU A 53 0.80 -10.02 17.13
C GLU A 53 0.06 -8.83 16.50
N GLN A 54 0.62 -7.64 16.70
CA GLN A 54 0.23 -6.44 15.98
C GLN A 54 0.30 -6.83 14.52
N ASP A 55 -0.84 -6.74 13.85
CA ASP A 55 -1.04 -6.99 12.44
C ASP A 55 -0.09 -6.05 11.67
N LEU A 56 1.19 -6.44 11.51
CA LEU A 56 2.27 -5.71 10.82
C LEU A 56 2.00 -5.63 9.31
N ALA A 57 0.73 -5.84 8.92
CA ALA A 57 0.30 -6.06 7.59
C ALA A 57 -0.19 -4.74 7.00
N LEU A 58 0.55 -4.20 6.03
CA LEU A 58 0.29 -2.87 5.50
C LEU A 58 -1.08 -2.77 4.82
N ASP A 59 -1.74 -1.62 5.00
CA ASP A 59 -2.88 -1.21 4.18
C ASP A 59 -2.47 -1.03 2.72
N ILE A 60 -3.34 -1.44 1.79
CA ILE A 60 -3.14 -1.33 0.35
C ILE A 60 -4.11 -0.30 -0.20
N TRP A 61 -3.56 0.74 -0.81
CA TRP A 61 -4.33 1.77 -1.51
C TRP A 61 -4.13 1.61 -3.01
N VAL A 62 -5.23 1.45 -3.77
CA VAL A 62 -5.20 1.40 -5.24
C VAL A 62 -5.95 2.61 -5.76
N SER A 63 -5.24 3.51 -6.45
CA SER A 63 -5.85 4.67 -7.09
C SER A 63 -6.06 4.43 -8.57
N SER A 64 -7.31 4.46 -9.03
CA SER A 64 -7.76 4.16 -10.39
C SER A 64 -7.28 2.78 -10.90
N GLY A 65 -7.66 2.38 -12.11
CA GLY A 65 -7.24 1.12 -12.71
C GLY A 65 -8.41 0.21 -13.07
N LEU A 66 -8.38 -1.03 -12.59
CA LEU A 66 -9.46 -1.97 -12.88
C LEU A 66 -10.76 -1.58 -12.18
N GLU A 67 -11.85 -2.10 -12.72
CA GLU A 67 -13.17 -2.06 -12.09
C GLU A 67 -13.11 -2.66 -10.67
N ARG A 68 -13.86 -2.05 -9.74
CA ARG A 68 -13.85 -2.36 -8.30
C ARG A 68 -13.93 -3.86 -8.01
N GLN A 69 -14.85 -4.56 -8.66
CA GLN A 69 -15.08 -5.98 -8.44
C GLN A 69 -13.87 -6.82 -8.87
N LYS A 70 -13.21 -6.45 -9.97
CA LYS A 70 -12.00 -7.14 -10.47
C LYS A 70 -10.82 -6.92 -9.55
N ALA A 71 -10.60 -5.69 -9.11
CA ALA A 71 -9.55 -5.37 -8.15
C ALA A 71 -9.76 -6.18 -6.86
N ILE A 72 -10.97 -6.14 -6.27
CA ILE A 72 -11.30 -6.92 -5.07
C ILE A 72 -11.00 -8.41 -5.28
N ALA A 73 -11.43 -9.00 -6.39
CA ALA A 73 -11.20 -10.42 -6.68
C ALA A 73 -9.71 -10.76 -6.74
N ILE A 74 -8.87 -9.92 -7.36
CA ILE A 74 -7.42 -10.13 -7.43
C ILE A 74 -6.79 -10.16 -6.04
N PHE A 75 -7.09 -9.16 -5.20
CA PHE A 75 -6.53 -9.07 -3.85
C PHE A 75 -7.06 -10.18 -2.93
N GLN A 76 -8.34 -10.56 -3.05
CA GLN A 76 -8.91 -11.70 -2.32
C GLN A 76 -8.25 -13.02 -2.71
N ASN A 77 -8.01 -13.25 -4.01
CA ASN A 77 -7.33 -14.45 -4.48
C ASN A 77 -5.88 -14.55 -3.98
N ALA A 78 -5.24 -13.40 -3.69
CA ALA A 78 -3.92 -13.35 -3.05
C ALA A 78 -3.97 -13.46 -1.51
N GLY A 79 -5.15 -13.71 -0.92
CA GLY A 79 -5.33 -13.85 0.52
C GLY A 79 -5.34 -12.53 1.29
N ILE A 80 -5.54 -11.39 0.61
CA ILE A 80 -5.58 -10.08 1.26
C ILE A 80 -7.03 -9.75 1.64
N PRO A 81 -7.31 -9.53 2.94
CA PRO A 81 -8.67 -9.28 3.38
C PRO A 81 -9.16 -7.88 2.96
N ASN A 82 -10.46 -7.76 2.68
CA ASN A 82 -11.06 -6.53 2.16
C ASN A 82 -10.86 -5.30 3.06
N HIS A 83 -10.72 -5.47 4.38
CA HIS A 83 -10.53 -4.34 5.29
C HIS A 83 -9.16 -3.64 5.11
N ARG A 84 -8.17 -4.35 4.54
CA ARG A 84 -6.85 -3.81 4.18
C ARG A 84 -6.82 -3.16 2.79
N LEU A 85 -7.86 -3.35 1.97
CA LEU A 85 -7.91 -2.85 0.60
C LEU A 85 -8.76 -1.57 0.50
N HIS A 86 -8.10 -0.46 0.16
CA HIS A 86 -8.72 0.85 -0.04
C HIS A 86 -8.66 1.23 -1.52
N LEU A 87 -9.81 1.32 -2.17
CA LEU A 87 -9.90 1.64 -3.60
C LEU A 87 -10.38 3.09 -3.81
N ASP A 88 -9.55 3.90 -4.47
CA ASP A 88 -9.83 5.29 -4.81
C ASP A 88 -10.15 5.46 -6.30
N TYR A 89 -11.40 5.78 -6.61
CA TYR A 89 -11.90 6.05 -7.96
C TYR A 89 -12.23 7.53 -8.20
N ARG A 90 -11.83 8.43 -7.29
CA ARG A 90 -12.01 9.89 -7.46
C ARG A 90 -10.98 10.49 -8.42
N ALA A 91 -9.87 9.78 -8.63
CA ALA A 91 -8.78 10.22 -9.49
C ALA A 91 -9.12 9.98 -10.98
N VAL A 92 -8.75 10.96 -11.81
CA VAL A 92 -8.98 10.96 -13.27
C VAL A 92 -7.69 11.09 -14.06
N ASP A 93 -6.59 11.43 -13.39
CA ASP A 93 -5.25 11.56 -13.95
C ASP A 93 -4.19 11.30 -12.88
N THR A 94 -2.93 11.38 -13.28
CA THR A 94 -1.81 11.04 -12.37
C THR A 94 -1.61 12.07 -11.26
N VAL A 95 -2.03 13.33 -11.40
CA VAL A 95 -1.95 14.33 -10.31
C VAL A 95 -3.04 14.06 -9.26
N THR A 96 -4.25 13.77 -9.74
CA THR A 96 -5.39 13.41 -8.89
C THR A 96 -5.18 12.10 -8.18
N ASN A 97 -4.49 11.13 -8.79
CA ASN A 97 -4.09 9.87 -8.14
C ASN A 97 -3.34 10.03 -6.80
N PHE A 98 -2.66 11.16 -6.59
CA PHE A 98 -2.01 11.45 -5.31
C PHE A 98 -2.82 12.42 -4.46
N SER A 99 -3.30 13.52 -5.07
CA SER A 99 -3.95 14.60 -4.31
C SER A 99 -5.26 14.18 -3.66
N THR A 100 -6.03 13.25 -4.24
CA THR A 100 -7.27 12.74 -3.63
C THR A 100 -7.02 11.88 -2.40
N LEU A 101 -5.86 11.22 -2.32
CA LEU A 101 -5.48 10.33 -1.22
C LEU A 101 -4.87 11.07 -0.03
N VAL A 102 -4.30 12.26 -0.24
CA VAL A 102 -3.68 13.05 0.84
C VAL A 102 -4.59 13.21 2.07
N PRO A 103 -5.88 13.62 1.94
CA PRO A 103 -6.76 13.75 3.09
C PRO A 103 -6.95 12.43 3.84
N ASP A 104 -7.00 11.30 3.13
CA ASP A 104 -7.20 9.98 3.73
C ASP A 104 -5.95 9.53 4.50
N PHE A 105 -4.77 9.73 3.92
CA PHE A 105 -3.49 9.47 4.58
C PHE A 105 -3.32 10.31 5.84
N LYS A 106 -3.64 11.61 5.78
CA LYS A 106 -3.58 12.50 6.94
C LYS A 106 -4.54 12.10 8.05
N ARG A 107 -5.80 11.76 7.72
CA ARG A 107 -6.78 11.30 8.73
C ARG A 107 -6.34 10.02 9.44
N ARG A 108 -5.58 9.16 8.75
CA ARG A 108 -5.04 7.91 9.29
C ARG A 108 -3.61 8.04 9.84
N ASN A 109 -3.06 9.26 9.91
CA ASN A 109 -1.68 9.51 10.36
C ASN A 109 -0.60 8.73 9.58
N ILE A 110 -0.85 8.42 8.31
CA ILE A 110 0.13 7.74 7.44
C ILE A 110 1.19 8.77 7.01
N ARG A 111 2.46 8.49 7.35
CA ARG A 111 3.61 9.37 7.05
C ARG A 111 4.61 8.78 6.06
N HIS A 112 4.48 7.50 5.72
CA HIS A 112 5.32 6.83 4.74
C HIS A 112 4.46 5.86 3.91
N VAL A 113 4.65 5.86 2.59
CA VAL A 113 3.93 4.96 1.67
C VAL A 113 4.89 4.26 0.71
N TYR A 114 4.57 3.04 0.34
CA TYR A 114 5.22 2.37 -0.79
C TYR A 114 4.48 2.72 -2.09
N LEU A 115 5.19 3.31 -3.04
CA LEU A 115 4.66 3.74 -4.32
C LEU A 115 5.00 2.69 -5.39
N LEU A 116 4.02 1.83 -5.70
CA LEU A 116 4.11 0.83 -6.74
C LEU A 116 3.47 1.35 -8.04
N THR A 117 4.21 1.31 -9.14
CA THR A 117 3.71 1.52 -10.52
C THR A 117 4.72 0.95 -11.52
N SER A 118 4.40 0.97 -12.82
CA SER A 118 5.35 0.53 -13.85
C SER A 118 6.62 1.37 -13.86
N ASP A 119 7.75 0.76 -14.21
CA ASP A 119 9.02 1.46 -14.49
C ASP A 119 8.85 2.62 -15.48
N PHE A 120 7.95 2.48 -16.46
CA PHE A 120 7.54 3.55 -17.37
C PHE A 120 6.96 4.78 -16.67
N HIS A 121 6.00 4.59 -15.77
CA HIS A 121 5.31 5.69 -15.08
C HIS A 121 6.05 6.19 -13.85
N LEU A 122 7.06 5.46 -13.38
CA LEU A 122 7.75 5.76 -12.13
C LEU A 122 8.41 7.14 -12.12
N PRO A 123 9.07 7.63 -13.20
CA PRO A 123 9.64 8.97 -13.21
C PRO A 123 8.61 10.07 -12.96
N ARG A 124 7.45 10.01 -13.63
CA ARG A 124 6.37 10.98 -13.41
C ARG A 124 5.74 10.84 -12.04
N ALA A 125 5.51 9.61 -11.60
CA ALA A 125 4.96 9.31 -10.28
C ALA A 125 5.86 9.85 -9.15
N ASN A 126 7.18 9.65 -9.25
CA ASN A 126 8.16 10.18 -8.29
C ASN A 126 8.16 11.70 -8.24
N ALA A 127 8.13 12.37 -9.41
CA ALA A 127 8.12 13.82 -9.48
C ALA A 127 6.87 14.42 -8.82
N ILE A 128 5.69 13.85 -9.13
CA ILE A 128 4.41 14.30 -8.55
C ILE A 128 4.35 13.98 -7.05
N ALA A 129 4.75 12.77 -6.63
CA ALA A 129 4.75 12.37 -5.23
C ALA A 129 5.66 13.26 -4.38
N SER A 130 6.84 13.60 -4.87
CA SER A 130 7.78 14.50 -4.19
C SER A 130 7.17 15.87 -3.91
N ILE A 131 6.36 16.39 -4.84
CA ILE A 131 5.67 17.67 -4.68
C ILE A 131 4.44 17.51 -3.77
N ILE A 132 3.53 16.61 -4.12
CA ILE A 132 2.23 16.48 -3.44
C ILE A 132 2.40 15.86 -2.05
N LEU A 133 2.95 14.65 -1.95
CA LEU A 133 3.12 13.97 -0.67
C LEU A 133 4.16 14.68 0.20
N GLY A 134 5.28 15.08 -0.41
CA GLY A 134 6.35 15.80 0.29
C GLY A 134 5.87 17.11 0.92
N SER A 135 5.08 17.92 0.21
CA SER A 135 4.49 19.15 0.77
C SER A 135 3.56 18.92 1.97
N GLN A 136 3.09 17.69 2.17
CA GLN A 136 2.17 17.32 3.26
C GLN A 136 2.88 16.53 4.37
N GLY A 137 4.21 16.42 4.33
CA GLY A 137 5.00 15.66 5.31
C GLY A 137 4.87 14.15 5.16
N ILE A 138 4.50 13.66 3.98
CA ILE A 138 4.39 12.22 3.67
C ILE A 138 5.58 11.84 2.79
N THR A 139 6.39 10.91 3.27
CA THR A 139 7.53 10.33 2.56
C THR A 139 7.11 9.09 1.78
N PHE A 140 7.93 8.65 0.83
CA PHE A 140 7.61 7.44 0.05
C PHE A 140 8.85 6.67 -0.39
N THR A 141 8.67 5.36 -0.55
CA THR A 141 9.63 4.46 -1.20
C THR A 141 9.03 3.91 -2.48
N SER A 142 9.71 4.13 -3.60
CA SER A 142 9.22 3.71 -4.91
C SER A 142 9.68 2.32 -5.28
N ILE A 143 8.77 1.52 -5.83
CA ILE A 143 9.02 0.16 -6.30
C ILE A 143 8.56 0.07 -7.76
N ALA A 144 9.52 -0.22 -8.64
CA ALA A 144 9.28 -0.37 -10.07
C ALA A 144 8.68 -1.74 -10.38
N ILE A 145 7.63 -1.76 -11.18
CA ILE A 145 7.08 -2.97 -11.79
C ILE A 145 7.56 -2.99 -13.25
N PRO A 146 8.38 -3.96 -13.67
CA PRO A 146 8.84 -4.02 -15.05
C PRO A 146 7.67 -4.03 -16.05
N SER A 147 7.69 -3.16 -17.05
CA SER A 147 6.65 -3.10 -18.08
C SER A 147 7.16 -3.34 -19.50
N GLY A 148 8.45 -3.09 -19.76
CA GLY A 148 9.01 -3.17 -21.11
C GLY A 148 8.64 -1.99 -22.03
N ASP A 149 7.94 -0.99 -21.49
CA ASP A 149 7.52 0.20 -22.22
C ASP A 149 8.70 1.18 -22.44
N PRO A 150 8.69 1.96 -23.54
CA PRO A 150 9.71 2.97 -23.81
C PRO A 150 9.63 4.13 -22.82
N PRO A 151 10.71 4.91 -22.61
CA PRO A 151 10.73 6.00 -21.63
C PRO A 151 9.59 7.02 -21.76
N GLU A 152 9.06 7.46 -20.62
CA GLU A 152 7.95 8.42 -20.58
C GLU A 152 8.34 9.82 -21.08
N SER A 153 7.39 10.49 -21.73
CA SER A 153 7.59 11.83 -22.30
C SER A 153 7.94 12.85 -21.23
N LYS A 154 9.12 13.50 -21.37
CA LYS A 154 9.57 14.59 -20.50
C LYS A 154 8.59 15.75 -20.40
N TRP A 155 7.87 16.05 -21.49
CA TRP A 155 6.86 17.11 -21.51
C TRP A 155 5.67 16.78 -20.60
N ARG A 156 5.19 15.53 -20.61
CA ARG A 156 4.11 15.08 -19.71
C ARG A 156 4.51 15.20 -18.25
N ILE A 157 5.76 14.84 -17.92
CA ILE A 157 6.33 14.99 -16.58
C ILE A 157 6.32 16.47 -16.17
N ALA A 158 6.89 17.35 -17.00
CA ALA A 158 6.99 18.78 -16.71
C ALA A 158 5.60 19.43 -16.50
N ARG A 159 4.63 19.10 -17.36
CA ARG A 159 3.24 19.57 -17.22
C ARG A 159 2.63 19.13 -15.90
N ASP A 160 2.75 17.85 -15.54
CA ASP A 160 2.12 17.34 -14.33
C ASP A 160 2.85 17.82 -13.05
N MET A 161 4.16 18.13 -13.11
CA MET A 161 4.86 18.84 -12.04
C MET A 161 4.30 20.25 -11.83
N ALA A 162 4.10 21.03 -12.91
CA ALA A 162 3.51 22.36 -12.82
C ALA A 162 2.09 22.32 -12.21
N ARG A 163 1.27 21.36 -12.64
CA ARG A 163 -0.07 21.13 -12.07
C ARG A 163 -0.01 20.70 -10.59
N SER A 164 1.01 19.94 -10.20
CA SER A 164 1.23 19.54 -8.80
C SER A 164 1.61 20.73 -7.92
N LEU A 165 2.48 21.62 -8.41
CA LEU A 165 2.82 22.87 -7.71
C LEU A 165 1.60 23.78 -7.54
N LEU A 166 0.81 23.92 -8.61
CA LEU A 166 -0.44 24.68 -8.56
C LEU A 166 -1.39 24.12 -7.50
N TRP A 167 -1.48 22.78 -7.39
CA TRP A 167 -2.29 22.13 -6.36
C TRP A 167 -1.78 22.42 -4.95
N VAL A 168 -0.46 22.43 -4.71
CA VAL A 168 0.10 22.75 -3.39
C VAL A 168 -0.32 24.15 -2.95
N VAL A 169 -0.30 25.12 -3.86
CA VAL A 169 -0.64 26.52 -3.58
C VAL A 169 -2.15 26.71 -3.42
N THR A 170 -2.96 26.15 -4.33
CA THR A 170 -4.39 26.47 -4.43
C THR A 170 -5.31 25.45 -3.75
N ARG A 171 -4.79 24.25 -3.45
CA ARG A 171 -5.57 23.03 -3.14
C ARG A 171 -6.60 22.63 -4.20
N GLN A 172 -6.56 23.27 -5.36
CA GLN A 172 -7.38 22.95 -6.52
C GLN A 172 -6.56 22.12 -7.50
N THR A 173 -7.19 21.09 -8.06
CA THR A 173 -6.60 20.33 -9.16
C THR A 173 -6.85 21.15 -10.42
N GLY A 174 -5.83 21.85 -10.93
CA GLY A 174 -5.90 22.67 -12.15
C GLY A 174 -6.21 21.81 -13.38
N ARG A 175 -7.50 21.49 -13.54
CA ARG A 175 -8.08 20.70 -14.62
C ARG A 175 -8.24 21.52 -15.87
#